data_AF-A0A376RCE1-F1
#
_entry.id   AF-A0A376RCE1-F1
#
_cell.length_a   1.000
_cell.length_b   1.000
_cell.length_c   1.000
_cell.angle_alpha   90.00
_cell.angle_beta   90.00
_cell.angle_gamma   90.00
#
_symmetry.space_group_name_H-M   'P 1'
#
loop_
_entity.id
_entity.type
_entity.pdbx_description
1 polymer ?
#
loop_
_entity_poly.entity_id
_entity_poly.type
_entity_poly.pdbx_seq_one_letter_code
_entity_poly.pdbx_strand_id
1 'polypeptide(L)'
;MAVIRELLTHSGVSGEQIVGIGISAQGKGLFLLDKNNKPLGNAILSSDRRAMEIVRRWQEDGIPEKLYPLTRQTLWTGHPVSLLRWLKEHEPERYAQIGCVMMTHDYLRWCLTGVKGCEESNISESNLYNMSLGEYDPCLTDWLGIAEINHALPPVVGSAEICGRSPLRQPY
;
A
#
# COMPACT_ATOMS: atom_id res chain seq x y z
N MET A 1 14.22 13.20 -1.43
CA MET A 1 15.66 13.17 -1.78
C MET A 1 16.52 14.22 -1.07
N ALA A 2 15.96 15.35 -0.58
CA ALA A 2 16.76 16.38 0.10
C ALA A 2 17.50 15.83 1.34
N VAL A 3 16.80 15.15 2.25
CA VAL A 3 17.38 14.61 3.49
C VAL A 3 18.47 13.56 3.25
N ILE A 4 18.28 12.66 2.27
CA ILE A 4 19.31 11.65 1.92
C ILE A 4 20.58 12.34 1.41
N ARG A 5 20.42 13.35 0.53
CA ARG A 5 21.56 14.13 0.02
C ARG A 5 22.28 14.87 1.15
N GLU A 6 21.53 15.51 2.03
CA GLU A 6 22.07 16.23 3.18
C GLU A 6 22.86 15.30 4.11
N LEU A 7 22.34 14.11 4.40
CA LEU A 7 23.03 13.09 5.20
C LEU A 7 24.35 12.66 4.56
N LEU A 8 24.37 12.40 3.25
CA LEU A 8 25.60 12.02 2.54
C LEU A 8 26.63 13.15 2.57
N THR A 9 26.20 14.40 2.36
CA THR A 9 27.07 15.57 2.48
C THR A 9 27.64 15.72 3.89
N HIS A 10 26.82 15.55 4.93
CA HIS A 10 27.26 15.73 6.31
C HIS A 10 28.18 14.61 6.81
N SER A 11 27.92 13.37 6.39
CA SER A 11 28.72 12.20 6.77
C SER A 11 30.01 12.03 5.96
N GLY A 12 30.11 12.67 4.78
CA GLY A 12 31.22 12.48 3.85
C GLY A 12 31.26 11.09 3.21
N VAL A 13 30.22 10.27 3.39
CA VAL A 13 30.09 8.93 2.80
C VAL A 13 29.58 9.06 1.38
N SER A 14 30.26 8.38 0.44
CA SER A 14 29.83 8.32 -0.96
C SER A 14 28.66 7.35 -1.15
N GLY A 15 27.76 7.64 -2.10
CA GLY A 15 26.62 6.75 -2.40
C GLY A 15 27.04 5.34 -2.86
N GLU A 16 28.25 5.20 -3.39
CA GLU A 16 28.88 3.94 -3.80
C GLU A 16 29.19 3.04 -2.59
N GLN A 17 29.43 3.63 -1.41
CA GLN A 17 29.73 2.89 -0.18
C GLN A 17 28.47 2.33 0.50
N ILE A 18 27.28 2.80 0.08
CA ILE A 18 26.01 2.32 0.61
C ILE A 18 25.69 0.95 -0.02
N VAL A 19 25.63 -0.09 0.82
CA VAL A 19 25.35 -1.47 0.38
C VAL A 19 23.86 -1.79 0.30
N GLY A 20 23.00 -0.98 0.93
CA GLY A 20 21.55 -1.16 0.92
C GLY A 20 20.82 0.01 1.58
N ILE A 21 19.51 0.08 1.35
CA ILE A 21 18.60 1.07 1.95
C ILE A 21 17.40 0.31 2.50
N GLY A 22 17.18 0.39 3.81
CA GLY A 22 15.94 -0.04 4.46
C GLY A 22 14.94 1.11 4.52
N ILE A 23 13.66 0.82 4.30
CA ILE A 23 12.59 1.82 4.37
C ILE A 23 11.62 1.41 5.46
N SER A 24 11.38 2.31 6.41
CA SER A 24 10.29 2.22 7.36
C SER A 24 9.47 3.51 7.27
N ALA A 25 8.15 3.38 7.40
CA ALA A 25 7.21 4.49 7.34
C ALA A 25 5.95 4.12 8.13
N GLN A 26 5.04 5.08 8.29
CA GLN A 26 3.73 4.79 8.87
C GLN A 26 2.98 3.71 8.06
N GLY A 27 2.33 2.80 8.77
CA GLY A 27 1.44 1.79 8.20
C GLY A 27 0.07 2.37 7.83
N LYS A 28 -0.76 1.53 7.20
CA LYS A 28 -2.11 1.87 6.70
C LYS A 28 -2.09 3.06 5.70
N GLY A 29 -3.24 3.70 5.51
CA GLY A 29 -3.42 4.72 4.47
C GLY A 29 -3.44 4.12 3.07
N LEU A 30 -3.53 4.99 2.06
CA LEU A 30 -3.72 4.59 0.67
C LEU A 30 -2.91 5.50 -0.26
N PHE A 31 -1.97 4.90 -0.98
CA PHE A 31 -1.17 5.52 -2.03
C PHE A 31 -1.52 4.84 -3.34
N LEU A 32 -1.82 5.63 -4.37
CA LEU A 32 -2.34 5.11 -5.63
C LEU A 32 -1.48 5.55 -6.79
N LEU A 33 -1.21 4.62 -7.70
CA LEU A 33 -0.76 4.92 -9.05
C LEU A 33 -1.91 4.68 -10.03
N ASP A 34 -1.93 5.46 -11.11
CA ASP A 34 -2.80 5.22 -12.24
C ASP A 34 -2.28 4.07 -13.12
N LYS A 35 -3.04 3.73 -14.16
CA LYS A 35 -2.69 2.70 -15.15
C LYS A 35 -1.39 3.00 -15.93
N ASN A 36 -0.91 4.24 -15.90
CA ASN A 36 0.33 4.69 -16.53
C ASN A 36 1.48 4.89 -15.53
N ASN A 37 1.33 4.37 -14.30
CA ASN A 37 2.31 4.51 -13.21
C ASN A 37 2.57 5.96 -12.79
N LYS A 38 1.57 6.85 -12.89
CA LYS A 38 1.62 8.21 -12.36
C LYS A 38 0.87 8.29 -11.04
N PRO A 39 1.30 9.15 -10.09
CA PRO A 39 0.57 9.36 -8.85
C PRO A 39 -0.89 9.74 -9.13
N LEU A 40 -1.84 8.98 -8.58
CA LEU A 40 -3.27 9.15 -8.81
C LEU A 40 -3.90 9.96 -7.67
N GLY A 41 -3.64 11.27 -7.71
CA GLY A 41 -4.09 12.23 -6.70
C GLY A 41 -3.32 12.14 -5.37
N ASN A 42 -3.82 12.86 -4.36
CA ASN A 42 -3.19 12.87 -3.03
C ASN A 42 -3.37 11.53 -2.32
N ALA A 43 -2.30 11.08 -1.66
CA ALA A 43 -2.39 9.95 -0.75
C ALA A 43 -3.35 10.25 0.41
N ILE A 44 -4.03 9.22 0.91
CA ILE A 44 -4.94 9.33 2.04
C ILE A 44 -4.27 8.67 3.24
N LEU A 45 -4.12 9.40 4.35
CA LEU A 45 -3.34 8.94 5.50
C LEU A 45 -4.15 8.00 6.40
N SER A 46 -3.46 7.23 7.24
CA SER A 46 -4.10 6.29 8.18
C SER A 46 -4.92 6.96 9.29
N SER A 47 -4.67 8.25 9.56
CA SER A 47 -5.46 9.07 10.47
C SER A 47 -6.77 9.61 9.86
N ASP A 48 -6.98 9.42 8.55
CA ASP A 48 -8.16 9.91 7.86
C ASP A 48 -9.42 9.13 8.30
N ARG A 49 -10.51 9.88 8.47
CA ARG A 49 -11.79 9.36 8.98
C ARG A 49 -12.93 9.44 7.96
N ARG A 50 -12.65 9.78 6.69
CA ARG A 50 -13.68 9.92 5.64
C ARG A 50 -14.51 8.66 5.43
N ALA A 51 -13.92 7.49 5.64
CA ALA A 51 -14.58 6.20 5.49
C ALA A 51 -15.37 5.74 6.74
N MET A 52 -15.63 6.62 7.71
CA MET A 52 -16.32 6.25 8.96
C MET A 52 -17.69 5.62 8.71
N GLU A 53 -18.49 6.18 7.81
CA GLU A 53 -19.83 5.66 7.51
C GLU A 53 -19.78 4.30 6.79
N ILE A 54 -18.73 4.05 6.00
CA ILE A 54 -18.52 2.73 5.38
C ILE A 54 -18.21 1.69 6.45
N VAL A 55 -17.29 2.00 7.36
CA VAL A 55 -16.93 1.09 8.45
C VAL A 55 -18.15 0.84 9.34
N ARG A 56 -18.97 1.85 9.65
CA ARG A 56 -20.21 1.67 10.43
C ARG A 56 -21.18 0.70 9.76
N ARG A 57 -21.44 0.86 8.47
CA ARG A 57 -22.30 -0.07 7.71
C ARG A 57 -21.75 -1.50 7.72
N TRP A 58 -20.45 -1.67 7.48
CA TRP A 58 -19.83 -3.00 7.54
C TRP A 58 -19.93 -3.67 8.92
N GLN A 59 -19.87 -2.89 10.01
CA GLN A 59 -20.10 -3.41 11.36
C GLN A 59 -21.55 -3.90 11.53
N GLU A 60 -22.53 -3.14 11.04
CA GLU A 60 -23.95 -3.52 11.08
C GLU A 60 -24.23 -4.77 10.23
N ASP A 61 -23.51 -4.93 9.11
CA ASP A 61 -23.62 -6.07 8.18
C ASP A 61 -22.85 -7.32 8.63
N GLY A 62 -22.13 -7.26 9.76
CA GLY A 62 -21.34 -8.39 10.27
C GLY A 62 -20.13 -8.76 9.39
N ILE A 63 -19.56 -7.80 8.67
CA ILE A 63 -18.36 -7.99 7.84
C ILE A 63 -17.09 -8.24 8.67
N PRO A 64 -16.82 -7.54 9.79
CA PRO A 64 -15.64 -7.79 10.61
C PRO A 64 -15.50 -9.25 11.07
N GLU A 65 -16.60 -9.91 11.39
CA GLU A 65 -16.66 -11.30 11.84
C GLU A 65 -16.21 -12.27 10.74
N LYS A 66 -16.41 -11.92 9.48
CA LYS A 66 -15.94 -12.68 8.31
C LYS A 66 -14.46 -12.42 8.02
N LEU A 67 -14.02 -11.17 8.15
CA LEU A 67 -12.63 -10.78 7.82
C LEU A 67 -11.63 -11.22 8.89
N TYR A 68 -11.94 -10.98 10.17
CA TYR A 68 -10.99 -11.14 11.25
C TYR A 68 -10.34 -12.54 11.33
N PRO A 69 -11.06 -13.66 11.12
CA PRO A 69 -10.44 -14.99 11.09
C PRO A 69 -9.33 -15.15 10.03
N LEU A 70 -9.44 -14.44 8.91
CA LEU A 70 -8.50 -14.50 7.79
C LEU A 70 -7.40 -13.44 7.88
N THR A 71 -7.77 -12.19 8.18
CA THR A 71 -6.86 -11.05 8.15
C THR A 71 -6.16 -10.80 9.48
N ARG A 72 -6.76 -11.24 10.60
CA ARG A 72 -6.36 -10.88 11.98
C ARG A 72 -6.33 -9.37 12.24
N GLN A 73 -6.99 -8.59 11.38
CA GLN A 73 -7.10 -7.15 11.49
C GLN A 73 -8.55 -6.76 11.78
N THR A 74 -8.74 -5.77 12.65
CA THR A 74 -10.02 -5.09 12.75
C THR A 74 -10.23 -4.18 11.54
N LEU A 75 -11.48 -3.77 11.28
CA LEU A 75 -11.77 -2.77 10.24
C LEU A 75 -11.68 -1.35 10.83
N TRP A 76 -10.89 -0.49 10.18
CA TRP A 76 -10.73 0.91 10.57
C TRP A 76 -10.80 1.86 9.36
N THR A 77 -11.13 3.12 9.60
CA THR A 77 -11.40 4.12 8.54
C THR A 77 -10.19 4.39 7.66
N GLY A 78 -9.01 4.39 8.25
CA GLY A 78 -7.75 4.63 7.55
C GLY A 78 -7.13 3.38 6.90
N HIS A 79 -7.83 2.24 6.89
CA HIS A 79 -7.33 1.04 6.21
C HIS A 79 -7.46 1.19 4.69
N PRO A 80 -6.52 0.65 3.89
CA PRO A 80 -6.59 0.63 2.44
C PRO A 80 -7.97 0.23 1.90
N VAL A 81 -8.57 -0.86 2.40
CA VAL A 81 -9.89 -1.32 1.94
C VAL A 81 -11.02 -0.32 2.18
N SER A 82 -11.03 0.33 3.34
CA SER A 82 -12.05 1.32 3.72
C SER A 82 -11.93 2.55 2.84
N LEU A 83 -10.69 2.99 2.56
CA LEU A 83 -10.39 4.13 1.71
C LEU A 83 -10.69 3.84 0.24
N LEU A 84 -10.39 2.62 -0.25
CA LEU A 84 -10.75 2.16 -1.58
C LEU A 84 -12.26 2.14 -1.77
N ARG A 85 -13.01 1.60 -0.80
CA ARG A 85 -14.47 1.61 -0.84
C ARG A 85 -15.03 3.04 -0.84
N TRP A 86 -14.41 3.94 -0.08
CA TRP A 86 -14.79 5.35 -0.07
C TRP A 86 -14.59 6.00 -1.43
N LEU A 87 -13.42 5.79 -2.06
CA LEU A 87 -13.15 6.28 -3.41
C LEU A 87 -14.12 5.72 -4.43
N LYS A 88 -14.49 4.43 -4.34
CA LYS A 88 -15.50 3.84 -5.22
C LYS A 88 -16.85 4.56 -5.13
N GLU A 89 -17.28 4.95 -3.93
CA GLU A 89 -18.58 5.60 -3.71
C GLU A 89 -18.56 7.12 -3.97
N HIS A 90 -17.44 7.81 -3.75
CA HIS A 90 -17.37 9.28 -3.75
C HIS A 90 -16.51 9.88 -4.87
N GLU A 91 -15.52 9.14 -5.38
CA GLU A 91 -14.61 9.54 -6.46
C GLU A 91 -14.51 8.44 -7.53
N PRO A 92 -15.64 8.00 -8.12
CA PRO A 92 -15.67 6.80 -8.99
C PRO A 92 -14.77 6.92 -10.22
N GLU A 93 -14.61 8.12 -10.78
CA GLU A 93 -13.70 8.37 -11.90
C GLU A 93 -12.25 8.11 -11.49
N ARG A 94 -11.83 8.57 -10.30
CA ARG A 94 -10.50 8.30 -9.76
C ARG A 94 -10.33 6.81 -9.47
N TYR A 95 -11.33 6.18 -8.85
CA TYR A 95 -11.30 4.74 -8.55
C TYR A 95 -11.10 3.90 -9.82
N ALA A 96 -11.77 4.26 -10.93
CA ALA A 96 -11.66 3.57 -12.21
C ALA A 96 -10.28 3.68 -12.88
N GLN A 97 -9.46 4.67 -12.49
CA GLN A 97 -8.11 4.87 -13.01
C GLN A 97 -7.03 4.16 -12.19
N ILE A 98 -7.37 3.54 -11.06
CA ILE A 98 -6.38 2.85 -10.21
C ILE A 98 -5.70 1.75 -11.03
N GLY A 99 -4.37 1.83 -11.11
CA GLY A 99 -3.50 0.82 -11.71
C GLY A 99 -2.51 0.20 -10.74
N CYS A 100 -2.35 0.76 -9.53
CA CYS A 100 -1.64 0.12 -8.45
C CYS A 100 -2.11 0.64 -7.09
N VAL A 101 -2.35 -0.27 -6.15
CA VAL A 101 -2.57 0.03 -4.72
C VAL A 101 -1.27 -0.14 -3.96
N MET A 102 -0.90 0.86 -3.17
CA MET A 102 0.31 0.88 -2.36
C MET A 102 0.04 1.53 -1.01
N MET A 103 1.02 1.38 -0.12
CA MET A 103 1.09 2.08 1.15
C MET A 103 2.39 2.91 1.19
N THR A 104 2.60 3.70 2.26
CA THR A 104 3.64 4.74 2.27
C THR A 104 5.03 4.23 1.90
N HIS A 105 5.50 3.15 2.53
CA HIS A 105 6.85 2.66 2.28
C HIS A 105 6.99 2.05 0.88
N ASP A 106 5.93 1.43 0.35
CA ASP A 106 5.92 0.82 -0.98
C ASP A 106 6.03 1.90 -2.04
N TYR A 107 5.29 2.99 -1.85
CA TYR A 107 5.36 4.15 -2.71
C TYR A 107 6.74 4.81 -2.68
N LEU A 108 7.38 4.91 -1.50
CA LEU A 108 8.75 5.41 -1.37
C LEU A 108 9.77 4.49 -2.08
N ARG A 109 9.62 3.17 -1.92
CA ARG A 109 10.45 2.19 -2.64
C ARG A 109 10.27 2.30 -4.15
N TRP A 110 9.03 2.42 -4.61
CA TRP A 110 8.71 2.63 -6.02
C TRP A 110 9.34 3.94 -6.55
N CYS A 111 9.24 5.04 -5.80
CA CYS A 111 9.90 6.31 -6.16
C CYS A 111 11.43 6.16 -6.30
N LEU A 112 12.05 5.28 -5.51
CA LEU A 112 13.50 5.05 -5.50
C LEU A 112 13.98 4.07 -6.57
N THR A 113 13.14 3.13 -6.98
CA THR A 113 13.57 1.95 -7.76
C THR A 113 12.78 1.73 -9.04
N GLY A 114 11.59 2.32 -9.17
CA GLY A 114 10.62 2.04 -10.22
C GLY A 114 9.91 0.69 -10.08
N VAL A 115 10.27 -0.13 -9.09
CA VAL A 115 9.74 -1.48 -8.90
C VAL A 115 8.50 -1.46 -8.01
N LYS A 116 7.42 -2.09 -8.47
CA LYS A 116 6.18 -2.26 -7.70
C LYS A 116 6.29 -3.52 -6.83
N GLY A 117 5.72 -3.42 -5.64
CA GLY A 117 5.55 -4.54 -4.70
C GLY A 117 4.81 -4.02 -3.47
N CYS A 118 4.36 -4.91 -2.62
CA CYS A 118 3.84 -4.58 -1.29
C CYS A 118 4.54 -5.46 -0.25
N GLU A 119 5.21 -4.85 0.71
CA GLU A 119 5.89 -5.63 1.75
C GLU A 119 4.87 -6.33 2.65
N GLU A 120 5.13 -7.61 2.95
CA GLU A 120 4.24 -8.52 3.65
C GLU A 120 3.72 -7.96 4.99
N SER A 121 4.60 -7.52 5.88
CA SER A 121 4.22 -7.08 7.22
C SER A 121 3.22 -5.93 7.16
N ASN A 122 3.40 -5.00 6.25
CA ASN A 122 2.51 -3.84 6.12
C ASN A 122 1.25 -4.12 5.31
N ILE A 123 1.33 -4.89 4.21
CA ILE A 123 0.13 -5.24 3.45
C ILE A 123 -0.78 -6.19 4.25
N SER A 124 -0.23 -6.93 5.22
CA SER A 124 -1.03 -7.70 6.18
C SER A 124 -2.00 -6.84 7.00
N GLU A 125 -1.69 -5.56 7.22
CA GLU A 125 -2.56 -4.61 7.93
C GLU A 125 -3.72 -4.07 7.07
N SER A 126 -3.74 -4.38 5.77
CA SER A 126 -4.63 -3.73 4.81
C SER A 126 -6.07 -4.23 4.82
N ASN A 127 -6.32 -5.43 5.37
CA ASN A 127 -7.51 -6.27 5.13
C ASN A 127 -7.66 -6.78 3.68
N LEU A 128 -6.59 -6.78 2.88
CA LEU A 128 -6.51 -7.46 1.57
C LEU A 128 -5.76 -8.79 1.62
N TYR A 129 -5.11 -9.09 2.75
CA TYR A 129 -4.17 -10.20 2.91
C TYR A 129 -4.74 -11.27 3.84
N ASN A 130 -4.65 -12.53 3.42
CA ASN A 130 -5.04 -13.68 4.22
C ASN A 130 -3.79 -14.22 4.94
N MET A 131 -3.78 -14.10 6.27
CA MET A 131 -2.65 -14.48 7.12
C MET A 131 -2.33 -15.97 7.09
N SER A 132 -3.30 -16.82 6.77
CA SER A 132 -3.07 -18.27 6.72
C SER A 132 -2.50 -18.72 5.38
N LEU A 133 -2.86 -18.02 4.30
CA LEU A 133 -2.38 -18.32 2.94
C LEU A 133 -1.07 -17.60 2.63
N GLY A 134 -0.80 -16.46 3.27
CA GLY A 134 0.39 -15.67 2.99
C GLY A 134 0.28 -14.88 1.67
N GLU A 135 -0.93 -14.53 1.24
CA GLU A 135 -1.18 -13.85 -0.03
C GLU A 135 -2.47 -13.02 -0.01
N TYR A 136 -2.72 -12.28 -1.10
CA TYR A 136 -4.00 -11.62 -1.32
C TYR A 136 -5.12 -12.64 -1.48
N ASP A 137 -6.29 -12.32 -0.94
CA ASP A 137 -7.46 -13.19 -1.04
C ASP A 137 -8.64 -12.43 -1.67
N PRO A 138 -9.03 -12.76 -2.91
CA PRO A 138 -10.13 -12.10 -3.61
C PRO A 138 -11.45 -12.10 -2.84
N CYS A 139 -11.72 -13.12 -2.00
CA CYS A 139 -12.94 -13.15 -1.19
C CYS A 139 -13.03 -11.96 -0.24
N LEU A 140 -11.89 -11.45 0.26
CA LEU A 140 -11.86 -10.25 1.10
C LEU A 140 -12.38 -9.05 0.32
N THR A 141 -11.88 -8.84 -0.90
CA THR A 141 -12.32 -7.73 -1.76
C THR A 141 -13.77 -7.86 -2.20
N ASP A 142 -14.27 -9.08 -2.39
CA ASP A 142 -15.67 -9.35 -2.72
C ASP A 142 -16.59 -8.95 -1.57
N TRP A 143 -16.29 -9.40 -0.34
CA TRP A 143 -17.08 -9.05 0.85
C TRP A 143 -17.06 -7.55 1.15
N LEU A 144 -15.96 -6.89 0.84
CA LEU A 144 -15.79 -5.44 0.97
C LEU A 144 -16.37 -4.66 -0.23
N GLY A 145 -16.86 -5.36 -1.27
CA GLY A 145 -17.48 -4.77 -2.45
C GLY A 145 -16.52 -3.90 -3.28
N ILE A 146 -15.26 -4.30 -3.35
CA ILE A 146 -14.17 -3.64 -4.10
C ILE A 146 -13.40 -4.64 -4.98
N ALA A 147 -14.04 -5.75 -5.38
CA ALA A 147 -13.47 -6.82 -6.20
C ALA A 147 -12.70 -6.34 -7.45
N GLU A 148 -13.11 -5.21 -8.02
CA GLU A 148 -12.46 -4.62 -9.18
C GLU A 148 -11.01 -4.25 -8.90
N ILE A 149 -10.59 -4.08 -7.64
CA ILE A 149 -9.21 -3.68 -7.30
C ILE A 149 -8.18 -4.81 -7.43
N ASN A 150 -8.61 -6.07 -7.55
CA ASN A 150 -7.71 -7.22 -7.56
C ASN A 150 -6.63 -7.13 -8.65
N HIS A 151 -6.95 -6.56 -9.82
CA HIS A 151 -6.00 -6.37 -10.91
C HIS A 151 -4.89 -5.32 -10.62
N ALA A 152 -5.08 -4.49 -9.59
CA ALA A 152 -4.20 -3.39 -9.22
C ALA A 152 -3.38 -3.70 -7.95
N LEU A 153 -3.45 -4.92 -7.42
CA LEU A 153 -2.62 -5.36 -6.30
C LEU A 153 -1.24 -5.77 -6.80
N PRO A 154 -0.14 -5.11 -6.38
CA PRO A 154 1.20 -5.48 -6.79
C PRO A 154 1.65 -6.77 -6.07
N PRO A 155 2.69 -7.49 -6.54
CA PRO A 155 3.17 -8.68 -5.85
C PRO A 155 3.56 -8.42 -4.39
N VAL A 156 3.31 -9.39 -3.51
CA VAL A 156 3.80 -9.36 -2.12
C VAL A 156 5.30 -9.68 -2.11
N VAL A 157 6.07 -8.94 -1.31
CA VAL A 157 7.52 -9.11 -1.17
C VAL A 157 7.93 -9.20 0.30
N GLY A 158 9.05 -9.88 0.57
CA GLY A 158 9.54 -10.07 1.94
C GLY A 158 10.21 -8.83 2.54
N SER A 159 10.14 -8.67 3.87
CA SER A 159 10.74 -7.53 4.60
C SER A 159 12.27 -7.40 4.44
N ALA A 160 12.97 -8.51 4.23
CA ALA A 160 14.43 -8.56 4.04
C ALA A 160 14.84 -8.83 2.57
N GLU A 161 13.87 -8.90 1.66
CA GLU A 161 14.12 -9.20 0.25
C GLU A 161 14.66 -7.96 -0.49
N ILE A 162 15.53 -8.18 -1.48
CA ILE A 162 16.00 -7.10 -2.37
C ILE A 162 14.87 -6.76 -3.36
N CYS A 163 14.04 -5.81 -2.97
CA CYS A 163 12.81 -5.44 -3.69
C CYS A 163 13.00 -4.31 -4.72
N GLY A 164 14.25 -4.09 -5.16
CA GLY A 164 14.59 -3.08 -6.17
C GLY A 164 16.04 -2.62 -6.07
N ARG A 165 16.48 -1.88 -7.09
CA ARG A 165 17.80 -1.24 -7.14
C ARG A 165 17.63 0.20 -7.59
N SER A 166 18.47 1.09 -7.08
CA SER A 166 18.52 2.46 -7.58
C SER A 166 18.83 2.44 -9.09
N PRO A 167 18.15 3.25 -9.92
CA PRO A 167 18.42 3.36 -11.36
C PRO A 167 19.89 3.66 -11.68
N LEU A 168 20.62 4.30 -10.76
CA LEU A 168 22.05 4.61 -10.89
C LEU A 168 22.97 3.37 -10.79
N ARG A 169 22.43 2.19 -10.45
CA ARG A 169 23.17 0.92 -10.37
C ARG A 169 22.58 -0.17 -11.28
N GLN A 170 21.83 0.18 -12.33
CA GLN A 170 21.53 -0.81 -13.36
C GLN A 170 22.82 -1.11 -14.13
N PRO A 171 23.29 -2.37 -14.19
CA PRO A 171 24.36 -2.71 -15.12
C PRO A 171 23.82 -2.48 -16.54
N TYR A 172 24.59 -1.74 -17.34
CA TYR A 172 24.42 -1.75 -18.81
C TYR A 172 24.56 -3.16 -19.35
#